data_AF-A0A5N5SP58-F1
#
_entry.id   AF-A0A5N5SP58-F1
#
_cell.length_a   1.000
_cell.length_b   1.000
_cell.length_c   1.000
_cell.angle_alpha   90.00
_cell.angle_beta   90.00
_cell.angle_gamma   90.00
#
_symmetry.space_group_name_H-M   'P 1'
#
loop_
_entity.id
_entity.type
_entity.pdbx_description
1 polymer ?
#
loop_
_entity_poly.entity_id
_entity_poly.type
_entity_poly.pdbx_seq_one_letter_code
_entity_poly.pdbx_strand_id
1 'polypeptide(L)'
;MVNFRNFIQSLLLLIFTSHLQLVHCRGSQFVSCGSVTKLYNTHFKVPPEPVACGQKIRLEHLPTKKNLHSHLFSSPLSDEQEISAFGEDGEGDTGDYWSVICDGEYWDRQDSIMLRHVDTDKYLSVTTQQYGRPISGQSEIVGAHRAGVQGKWQAMEGIFIEPTSIPLHQRSFHDGSEL
;
A
#
# COMPACT_ATOMS: atom_id res chain seq x y z
N MET A 1 -44.87 46.67 -0.19
CA MET A 1 -45.20 45.32 0.31
C MET A 1 -44.26 44.33 -0.36
N VAL A 2 -43.28 43.81 0.38
CA VAL A 2 -42.32 42.82 -0.15
C VAL A 2 -43.07 41.50 -0.36
N ASN A 3 -42.94 40.93 -1.57
CA ASN A 3 -43.75 39.82 -2.04
C ASN A 3 -43.39 38.52 -1.29
N PHE A 4 -44.21 38.14 -0.32
CA PHE A 4 -44.01 37.00 0.60
C PHE A 4 -43.75 35.67 -0.15
N ARG A 5 -44.27 35.55 -1.38
CA ARG A 5 -44.08 34.38 -2.24
C ARG A 5 -42.64 34.22 -2.74
N ASN A 6 -41.95 35.34 -2.99
CA ASN A 6 -40.54 35.34 -3.40
C ASN A 6 -39.62 35.07 -2.20
N PHE A 7 -40.03 35.47 -1.00
CA PHE A 7 -39.28 35.20 0.23
C PHE A 7 -39.24 33.71 0.56
N ILE A 8 -40.36 33.00 0.41
CA ILE A 8 -40.44 31.55 0.65
C ILE A 8 -39.68 30.74 -0.42
N GLN A 9 -39.71 31.15 -1.69
CA GLN A 9 -38.92 30.50 -2.75
C GLN A 9 -37.41 30.67 -2.54
N SER A 10 -36.94 31.87 -2.17
CA SER A 10 -35.52 32.09 -1.85
C SER A 10 -35.08 31.33 -0.58
N LEU A 11 -35.97 31.20 0.41
CA LEU A 11 -35.68 30.43 1.63
C LEU A 11 -35.60 28.92 1.36
N LEU A 12 -36.48 28.38 0.50
CA LEU A 12 -36.44 26.98 0.07
C LEU A 12 -35.20 26.67 -0.79
N LEU A 13 -34.75 27.59 -1.64
CA LEU A 13 -33.50 27.42 -2.42
C LEU A 13 -32.25 27.39 -1.52
N LEU A 14 -32.20 28.22 -0.47
CA LEU A 14 -31.11 28.25 0.50
C LEU A 14 -31.07 27.00 1.41
N ILE A 15 -32.22 26.38 1.68
CA ILE A 15 -32.30 25.10 2.40
C ILE A 15 -31.87 23.93 1.49
N PHE A 16 -32.15 24.01 0.19
CA PHE A 16 -31.73 22.97 -0.76
C PHE A 16 -30.22 23.01 -1.05
N THR A 17 -29.59 24.19 -1.06
CA THR A 17 -28.12 24.33 -1.21
C THR A 17 -27.36 23.98 0.07
N SER A 18 -27.96 24.12 1.26
CA SER A 18 -27.33 23.72 2.52
C SER A 18 -27.34 22.20 2.78
N HIS A 19 -28.16 21.44 2.04
CA HIS A 19 -28.19 19.97 2.09
C HIS A 19 -27.37 19.28 1.01
N LEU A 20 -26.79 20.00 0.04
CA LEU A 20 -25.75 19.46 -0.84
C LEU A 20 -24.35 19.61 -0.19
N GLN A 21 -24.14 18.95 0.95
CA GLN A 21 -22.79 18.67 1.43
C GLN A 21 -22.24 17.43 0.69
N LEU A 22 -21.99 17.57 -0.61
CA LEU A 22 -21.24 16.57 -1.38
C LEU A 22 -19.81 17.04 -1.63
N VAL A 23 -19.00 17.09 -0.57
CA VAL A 23 -17.56 16.77 -0.61
C VAL A 23 -17.19 16.26 0.78
N HIS A 24 -17.23 14.94 0.99
CA HIS A 24 -16.51 14.31 2.09
C HIS A 24 -15.21 13.72 1.55
N CYS A 25 -14.19 14.55 1.41
CA CYS A 25 -12.82 14.05 1.46
C CYS A 25 -12.46 13.87 2.93
N ARG A 26 -12.73 12.69 3.50
CA ARG A 26 -11.95 12.22 4.66
C ARG A 26 -10.81 11.34 4.17
N GLY A 27 -9.93 11.94 3.37
CA GLY A 27 -8.54 11.49 3.32
C GLY A 27 -7.85 11.96 4.59
N SER A 28 -7.01 11.10 5.20
CA SER A 28 -6.31 11.34 6.46
C SER A 28 -5.71 12.76 6.56
N GLN A 29 -6.08 13.53 7.57
CA GLN A 29 -5.63 14.93 7.75
C GLN A 29 -4.22 15.07 8.35
N PHE A 30 -3.50 13.99 8.63
CA PHE A 30 -2.17 14.09 9.24
C PHE A 30 -1.20 13.05 8.68
N VAL A 31 -0.11 13.53 8.06
CA VAL A 31 1.11 12.74 7.84
C VAL A 31 1.96 12.91 9.10
N SER A 32 1.88 11.96 10.02
CA SER A 32 2.74 11.93 11.21
C SER A 32 4.12 11.44 10.82
N CYS A 33 5.04 12.33 10.42
CA CYS A 33 6.50 12.14 10.29
C CYS A 33 7.02 10.76 9.80
N GLY A 34 6.21 9.99 9.09
CA GLY A 34 6.47 8.59 8.77
C GLY A 34 7.30 8.53 7.51
N SER A 35 8.35 7.71 7.54
CA SER A 35 9.09 7.34 6.34
C SER A 35 8.16 6.54 5.42
N VAL A 36 7.73 7.16 4.32
CA VAL A 36 7.01 6.49 3.23
C VAL A 36 8.03 5.94 2.24
N THR A 37 8.07 4.62 2.09
CA THR A 37 8.90 3.95 1.09
C THR A 37 8.03 3.59 -0.11
N LYS A 38 8.39 4.07 -1.29
CA LYS A 38 7.68 3.71 -2.53
C LYS A 38 8.13 2.34 -3.00
N LEU A 39 7.24 1.36 -2.83
CA LEU A 39 7.48 -0.03 -3.17
C LEU A 39 6.60 -0.45 -4.34
N TYR A 40 7.18 -1.24 -5.24
CA TYR A 40 6.50 -1.82 -6.39
C TYR A 40 6.43 -3.34 -6.25
N ASN A 41 5.24 -3.91 -6.41
CA ASN A 41 5.09 -5.35 -6.45
C ASN A 41 5.58 -5.88 -7.81
N THR A 42 6.78 -6.48 -7.83
CA THR A 42 7.35 -7.07 -9.06
C THR A 42 6.69 -8.40 -9.43
N HIS A 43 5.92 -8.99 -8.52
CA HIS A 43 5.19 -10.24 -8.74
C HIS A 43 3.71 -9.98 -9.09
N PHE A 44 3.47 -9.05 -10.02
CA PHE A 44 2.15 -8.78 -10.58
C PHE A 44 1.93 -9.57 -11.87
N LYS A 45 0.68 -9.88 -12.19
CA LYS A 45 0.30 -10.58 -13.41
C LYS A 45 -0.22 -9.61 -14.47
N VAL A 46 -0.24 -10.06 -15.72
CA VAL A 46 -0.91 -9.39 -16.85
C VAL A 46 -1.96 -10.34 -17.43
N PRO A 47 -3.27 -10.04 -17.34
CA PRO A 47 -3.87 -8.82 -16.80
C PRO A 47 -3.67 -8.69 -15.27
N PRO A 48 -3.73 -7.47 -14.71
CA PRO A 48 -3.62 -7.25 -13.28
C PRO A 48 -4.71 -8.01 -12.51
N GLU A 49 -4.28 -8.76 -11.50
CA GLU A 49 -5.15 -9.45 -10.56
C GLU A 49 -5.01 -8.80 -9.17
N PRO A 50 -6.09 -8.74 -8.37
CA PRO A 50 -5.99 -8.33 -6.97
C PRO A 50 -5.03 -9.21 -6.18
N VAL A 51 -4.32 -8.63 -5.22
CA VAL A 51 -3.40 -9.39 -4.35
C VAL A 51 -4.20 -10.14 -3.29
N ALA A 52 -4.18 -11.47 -3.33
CA ALA A 52 -4.91 -12.29 -2.37
C ALA A 52 -4.24 -12.28 -0.98
N CYS A 53 -5.03 -12.40 0.08
CA CYS A 53 -4.49 -12.68 1.40
C CYS A 53 -3.75 -14.04 1.39
N GLY A 54 -2.55 -14.05 1.96
CA GLY A 54 -1.60 -15.16 1.92
C GLY A 54 -0.68 -15.16 0.68
N GLN A 55 -0.96 -14.36 -0.35
CA GLN A 55 -0.14 -14.32 -1.57
C GLN A 55 1.30 -13.88 -1.26
N LYS A 56 2.25 -14.54 -1.93
CA LYS A 56 3.66 -14.14 -1.92
C LYS A 56 3.90 -13.01 -2.92
N ILE A 57 4.54 -11.95 -2.44
CA ILE A 57 4.93 -10.77 -3.21
C ILE A 57 6.42 -10.48 -3.02
N ARG A 58 6.98 -9.64 -3.90
CA ARG A 58 8.30 -9.03 -3.76
C ARG A 58 8.13 -7.52 -3.90
N LEU A 59 8.80 -6.75 -3.06
CA LEU A 59 8.65 -5.29 -3.00
C LEU A 59 9.97 -4.62 -3.38
N GLU A 60 10.01 -4.02 -4.57
CA GLU A 60 11.18 -3.28 -5.07
C GLU A 60 11.08 -1.80 -4.68
N HIS A 61 12.16 -1.26 -4.12
CA HIS A 61 12.32 0.16 -3.88
C HIS A 61 12.62 0.90 -5.19
N LEU A 62 11.65 1.68 -5.68
CA LEU A 62 11.70 2.28 -7.02
C LEU A 62 12.97 3.07 -7.35
N PRO A 63 13.53 3.93 -6.45
CA PRO A 63 14.73 4.71 -6.76
C PRO A 63 16.01 3.89 -6.83
N THR A 64 16.17 2.88 -5.97
CA THR A 64 17.43 2.11 -5.86
C THR A 64 17.37 0.76 -6.56
N LYS A 65 16.19 0.32 -6.99
CA LYS A 65 15.98 -0.96 -7.67
C LYS A 65 16.36 -2.18 -6.85
N LYS A 66 16.35 -2.03 -5.52
CA LYS A 66 16.64 -3.09 -4.55
C LYS A 66 15.36 -3.65 -3.96
N ASN A 67 15.36 -4.91 -3.62
CA ASN A 67 14.24 -5.60 -3.01
C ASN A 67 14.25 -5.45 -1.49
N LEU A 68 13.06 -5.34 -0.89
CA LEU A 68 12.88 -5.53 0.54
C LEU A 68 13.27 -6.96 0.91
N HIS A 69 14.30 -7.10 1.74
CA HIS A 69 14.96 -8.38 1.99
C HIS A 69 15.13 -8.63 3.49
N SER A 70 15.17 -9.92 3.86
CA SER A 70 15.53 -10.34 5.21
C SER A 70 16.27 -11.68 5.19
N HIS A 71 17.01 -11.95 6.27
CA HIS A 71 17.87 -13.12 6.44
C HIS A 71 18.20 -13.34 7.92
N LEU A 72 19.03 -14.34 8.25
CA LEU A 72 19.37 -14.69 9.63
C LEU A 72 20.50 -13.84 10.21
N PHE A 73 20.31 -12.51 10.20
CA PHE A 73 21.20 -11.54 10.83
C PHE A 73 20.44 -10.69 11.85
N SER A 74 21.15 -10.27 12.91
CA SER A 74 20.62 -9.37 13.93
C SER A 74 20.51 -7.94 13.42
N SER A 75 19.45 -7.24 13.81
CA SER A 75 19.21 -5.86 13.46
C SER A 75 20.15 -4.92 14.23
N PRO A 76 20.47 -3.73 13.69
CA PRO A 76 21.56 -2.92 14.22
C PRO A 76 21.34 -2.32 15.62
N LEU A 77 20.08 -2.11 16.06
CA LEU A 77 19.78 -1.37 17.29
C LEU A 77 19.01 -2.19 18.35
N SER A 78 18.31 -3.25 17.96
CA SER A 78 17.41 -3.99 18.85
C SER A 78 17.62 -5.51 18.91
N ASP A 79 18.61 -6.04 18.20
CA ASP A 79 18.90 -7.49 18.11
C ASP A 79 17.71 -8.34 17.61
N GLU A 80 16.69 -7.72 16.99
CA GLU A 80 15.66 -8.41 16.21
C GLU A 80 16.24 -8.88 14.87
N GLN A 81 15.43 -9.35 13.92
CA GLN A 81 15.96 -9.72 12.61
C GLN A 81 16.20 -8.46 11.73
N GLU A 82 17.35 -8.41 11.06
CA GLU A 82 17.67 -7.35 10.10
C GLU A 82 16.72 -7.36 8.90
N ILE A 83 16.27 -6.16 8.52
CA ILE A 83 15.60 -5.89 7.24
C ILE A 83 16.51 -4.99 6.42
N SER A 84 16.71 -5.34 5.15
CA SER A 84 17.64 -4.64 4.27
C SER A 84 17.05 -4.41 2.88
N ALA A 85 17.83 -3.68 2.06
CA ALA A 85 17.58 -3.52 0.64
C ALA A 85 18.64 -4.33 -0.12
N PHE A 86 18.24 -5.41 -0.78
CA PHE A 86 19.14 -6.38 -1.40
C PHE A 86 18.96 -6.46 -2.92
N GLY A 87 19.98 -6.99 -3.61
CA GLY A 87 19.94 -7.19 -5.06
C GLY A 87 20.15 -5.91 -5.87
N GLU A 88 19.88 -6.01 -7.16
CA GLU A 88 19.97 -4.93 -8.15
C GLU A 88 18.91 -5.12 -9.23
N ASP A 89 18.32 -4.04 -9.75
CA ASP A 89 17.35 -4.08 -10.85
C ASP A 89 16.17 -5.05 -10.63
N GLY A 90 15.75 -5.22 -9.37
CA GLY A 90 14.68 -6.14 -8.98
C GLY A 90 15.11 -7.61 -8.95
N GLU A 91 16.34 -7.95 -9.34
CA GLU A 91 16.93 -9.29 -9.19
C GLU A 91 17.37 -9.54 -7.76
N GLY A 92 17.20 -10.78 -7.29
CA GLY A 92 17.52 -11.17 -5.91
C GLY A 92 17.24 -12.65 -5.68
N ASP A 93 16.91 -13.03 -4.45
CA ASP A 93 16.78 -14.44 -4.05
C ASP A 93 15.52 -14.72 -3.21
N THR A 94 15.49 -15.85 -2.51
CA THR A 94 14.31 -16.26 -1.73
C THR A 94 14.03 -15.36 -0.53
N GLY A 95 15.04 -14.65 -0.02
CA GLY A 95 14.91 -13.68 1.08
C GLY A 95 14.14 -12.41 0.72
N ASP A 96 13.72 -12.27 -0.53
CA ASP A 96 12.91 -11.14 -1.01
C ASP A 96 11.39 -11.43 -0.95
N TYR A 97 10.98 -12.66 -0.64
CA TYR A 97 9.56 -13.04 -0.65
C TYR A 97 8.86 -12.72 0.67
N TRP A 98 7.73 -12.01 0.55
CA TRP A 98 6.86 -11.64 1.67
C TRP A 98 5.45 -12.16 1.43
N SER A 99 4.84 -12.78 2.43
CA SER A 99 3.43 -13.18 2.40
C SER A 99 2.56 -12.05 2.97
N VAL A 100 1.54 -11.65 2.22
CA VAL A 100 0.57 -10.65 2.65
C VAL A 100 -0.40 -11.27 3.65
N ILE A 101 -0.41 -10.76 4.88
CA ILE A 101 -1.34 -11.21 5.92
C ILE A 101 -2.41 -10.14 6.06
N CYS A 102 -3.63 -10.45 5.62
CA CYS A 102 -4.77 -9.55 5.68
C CYS A 102 -6.04 -10.29 6.08
N ASP A 103 -7.02 -9.51 6.53
CA ASP A 103 -8.37 -10.00 6.76
C ASP A 103 -9.13 -10.01 5.42
N GLY A 104 -9.95 -11.03 5.19
CA GLY A 104 -10.71 -11.17 3.94
C GLY A 104 -10.00 -12.00 2.87
N GLU A 105 -10.42 -11.82 1.61
CA GLU A 105 -9.92 -12.59 0.46
C GLU A 105 -8.77 -11.88 -0.26
N TYR A 106 -8.81 -10.54 -0.33
CA TYR A 106 -7.84 -9.71 -1.04
C TYR A 106 -7.41 -8.53 -0.18
N TRP A 107 -6.20 -8.03 -0.44
CA TRP A 107 -5.69 -6.81 0.16
C TRP A 107 -6.42 -5.58 -0.39
N ASP A 108 -7.36 -5.04 0.39
CA ASP A 108 -7.99 -3.75 0.11
C ASP A 108 -7.04 -2.59 0.46
N ARG A 109 -7.03 -1.54 -0.36
CA ARG A 109 -6.15 -0.37 -0.18
C ARG A 109 -6.33 0.30 1.19
N GLN A 110 -7.55 0.31 1.71
CA GLN A 110 -7.88 0.97 2.97
C GLN A 110 -7.59 0.07 4.17
N ASP A 111 -7.29 -1.21 3.96
CA ASP A 111 -7.05 -2.13 5.05
C ASP A 111 -5.58 -2.13 5.47
N SER A 112 -5.40 -2.34 6.78
CA SER A 112 -4.08 -2.62 7.33
C SER A 112 -3.74 -4.09 7.16
N ILE A 113 -2.56 -4.35 6.64
CA ILE A 113 -2.00 -5.69 6.46
C ILE A 113 -0.77 -5.89 7.33
N MET A 114 -0.27 -7.11 7.40
CA MET A 114 1.09 -7.39 7.87
C MET A 114 1.85 -8.11 6.75
N LEU A 115 3.17 -7.99 6.74
CA LEU A 115 4.03 -8.70 5.80
C LEU A 115 4.88 -9.70 6.57
N ARG A 116 4.73 -10.99 6.26
CA ARG A 116 5.52 -12.06 6.87
C ARG A 116 6.61 -12.52 5.90
N HIS A 117 7.86 -12.42 6.31
CA HIS A 117 8.99 -12.93 5.54
C HIS A 117 8.87 -14.44 5.36
N VAL A 118 8.91 -14.92 4.12
CA VAL A 118 8.59 -16.31 3.79
C VAL A 118 9.60 -17.30 4.36
N ASP A 119 10.89 -16.97 4.35
CA ASP A 119 11.94 -17.92 4.73
C ASP A 119 12.12 -18.04 6.25
N THR A 120 11.66 -17.05 7.03
CA THR A 120 11.98 -16.94 8.47
C THR A 120 10.76 -16.73 9.37
N ASP A 121 9.57 -16.59 8.79
CA ASP A 121 8.30 -16.31 9.46
C ASP A 121 8.28 -15.03 10.32
N LYS A 122 9.25 -14.12 10.15
CA LYS A 122 9.30 -12.84 10.85
C LYS A 122 8.41 -11.80 10.19
N TYR A 123 7.87 -10.90 11.00
CA TYR A 123 6.93 -9.87 10.55
C TYR A 123 7.65 -8.53 10.36
N LEU A 124 7.54 -7.93 9.18
CA LEU A 124 8.04 -6.58 8.93
C LEU A 124 7.43 -5.60 9.93
N SER A 125 8.24 -5.00 10.79
CA SER A 125 7.78 -4.17 11.90
C SER A 125 8.69 -2.96 12.10
N VAL A 126 8.14 -1.90 12.68
CA VAL A 126 8.90 -0.72 13.12
C VAL A 126 9.14 -0.78 14.63
N THR A 127 10.36 -0.52 15.07
CA THR A 127 10.68 -0.44 16.51
C THR A 127 10.58 1.01 17.00
N THR A 128 10.69 1.21 18.32
CA THR A 128 10.81 2.56 18.91
C THR A 128 12.24 3.12 18.83
N GLN A 129 13.21 2.31 18.40
CA GLN A 129 14.61 2.73 18.27
C GLN A 129 14.76 3.61 17.03
N GLN A 130 15.58 4.65 17.16
CA GLN A 130 15.87 5.57 16.06
C GLN A 130 17.38 5.64 15.85
N TYR A 131 17.77 5.75 14.58
CA TYR A 131 19.15 5.98 14.22
C TYR A 131 19.62 7.39 14.61
N GLY A 132 20.91 7.49 14.92
CA GLY A 132 21.62 8.77 15.04
C GLY A 132 22.15 9.26 13.69
N ARG A 133 23.21 10.08 13.72
CA ARG A 133 23.88 10.52 12.48
C ARG A 133 24.43 9.30 11.69
N PRO A 134 24.41 9.34 10.34
CA PRO A 134 23.97 10.44 9.46
C PRO A 134 22.46 10.47 9.16
N ILE A 135 21.69 9.49 9.61
CA ILE A 135 20.26 9.29 9.30
C ILE A 135 19.36 9.56 10.52
N SER A 136 19.66 10.65 11.23
CA SER A 136 19.11 10.91 12.55
C SER A 136 17.59 10.99 12.54
N GLY A 137 16.94 10.27 13.47
CA GLY A 137 15.49 10.27 13.65
C GLY A 137 14.73 9.27 12.77
N GLN A 138 15.39 8.58 11.84
CA GLN A 138 14.77 7.45 11.15
C GLN A 138 14.58 6.28 12.11
N SER A 139 13.40 5.65 12.10
CA SER A 139 13.11 4.50 12.96
C SER A 139 13.72 3.23 12.37
N GLU A 140 14.10 2.30 13.25
CA GLU A 140 14.58 0.98 12.82
C GLU A 140 13.42 0.11 12.34
N ILE A 141 13.62 -0.51 11.17
CA ILE A 141 12.71 -1.52 10.61
C ILE A 141 13.35 -2.89 10.81
N VAL A 142 12.57 -3.84 11.33
CA VAL A 142 13.03 -5.17 11.75
C VAL A 142 12.06 -6.28 11.33
N GLY A 143 12.54 -7.52 11.33
CA GLY A 143 11.72 -8.71 11.31
C GLY A 143 11.40 -9.17 12.72
N ALA A 144 10.23 -8.80 13.23
CA ALA A 144 9.79 -9.15 14.57
C ALA A 144 9.30 -10.61 14.65
N HIS A 145 9.54 -11.27 15.78
CA HIS A 145 9.06 -12.64 15.99
C HIS A 145 7.53 -12.76 16.12
N ARG A 146 6.87 -11.73 16.66
CA ARG A 146 5.43 -11.74 16.92
C ARG A 146 4.73 -10.73 16.03
N ALA A 147 3.59 -11.12 15.48
CA ALA A 147 2.64 -10.18 14.90
C ALA A 147 2.17 -9.19 15.97
N GLY A 148 2.15 -7.90 15.63
CA GLY A 148 1.77 -6.84 16.55
C GLY A 148 1.35 -5.57 15.80
N VAL A 149 0.88 -4.57 16.54
CA VAL A 149 0.43 -3.29 15.96
C VAL A 149 1.56 -2.58 15.20
N GLN A 150 2.81 -2.74 15.65
CA GLN A 150 4.01 -2.23 15.00
C GLN A 150 4.32 -2.88 13.64
N GLY A 151 3.70 -4.02 13.33
CA GLY A 151 3.82 -4.70 12.04
C GLY A 151 2.63 -4.48 11.11
N LYS A 152 1.67 -3.61 11.49
CA LYS A 152 0.54 -3.25 10.64
C LYS A 152 0.92 -2.12 9.69
N TRP A 153 0.75 -2.37 8.40
CA TRP A 153 1.08 -1.46 7.30
C TRP A 153 -0.16 -1.21 6.45
N GLN A 154 -0.29 0.00 5.93
CA GLN A 154 -1.39 0.38 5.03
C GLN A 154 -0.80 0.93 3.73
N ALA A 155 -1.40 0.58 2.60
CA ALA A 155 -1.07 1.20 1.33
C ALA A 155 -1.60 2.64 1.30
N MET A 156 -0.78 3.60 0.91
CA MET A 156 -1.14 5.03 0.93
C MET A 156 -1.12 5.62 -0.48
N GLU A 157 -0.12 6.46 -0.77
CA GLU A 157 0.07 7.08 -2.08
C GLU A 157 0.58 6.05 -3.09
N GLY A 158 -0.07 5.92 -4.24
CA GLY A 158 0.31 4.95 -5.26
C GLY A 158 -0.59 4.98 -6.49
N ILE A 159 -0.19 4.23 -7.52
CA ILE A 159 -0.99 3.95 -8.70
C ILE A 159 -1.55 2.54 -8.53
N PHE A 160 -2.88 2.44 -8.43
CA PHE A 160 -3.59 1.17 -8.29
C PHE A 160 -4.27 0.88 -9.62
N ILE A 161 -3.98 -0.28 -10.20
CA ILE A 161 -4.55 -0.67 -11.49
C ILE A 161 -5.82 -1.48 -11.22
N GLU A 162 -6.94 -1.01 -11.74
CA GLU A 162 -8.19 -1.77 -11.68
C GLU A 162 -8.07 -3.04 -12.53
N PRO A 163 -8.55 -4.20 -12.03
CA PRO A 163 -8.64 -5.40 -12.84
C PRO A 163 -9.47 -5.11 -14.10
N THR A 164 -8.95 -5.42 -15.27
CA THR A 164 -9.67 -5.18 -16.52
C THR A 164 -10.83 -6.16 -16.60
N SER A 165 -12.06 -5.65 -16.50
CA SER A 165 -13.30 -6.42 -16.69
C SER A 165 -13.55 -6.69 -18.18
N ILE A 166 -12.60 -7.28 -18.90
CA ILE A 166 -12.83 -7.74 -20.28
C ILE A 166 -13.23 -9.21 -20.18
N PRO A 167 -14.51 -9.56 -20.42
CA PRO A 167 -14.92 -10.95 -20.47
C PRO A 167 -14.13 -11.67 -21.57
N LEU A 168 -13.66 -12.88 -21.27
CA LEU A 168 -12.87 -13.71 -22.18
C LEU A 168 -13.52 -13.92 -23.57
N HIS A 169 -14.81 -13.65 -23.72
CA HIS A 169 -15.53 -13.91 -24.96
C HIS A 169 -15.28 -12.90 -26.09
N GLN A 170 -14.67 -11.74 -25.82
CA GLN A 170 -14.54 -10.67 -26.83
C GLN A 170 -13.13 -10.52 -27.43
N ARG A 171 -12.21 -11.48 -27.16
CA ARG A 171 -10.89 -11.54 -27.81
C ARG A 171 -10.91 -12.32 -29.14
N SER A 172 -11.92 -12.07 -29.98
CA SER A 172 -12.00 -12.69 -31.30
C SER A 172 -12.05 -11.59 -32.37
N PHE A 173 -11.01 -11.54 -33.20
CA PHE A 173 -10.92 -10.85 -34.50
C PHE A 173 -10.90 -9.32 -34.51
N HIS A 174 -9.71 -8.74 -34.47
CA HIS A 174 -9.33 -7.75 -35.47
C HIS A 174 -8.17 -8.35 -36.27
N ASP A 175 -8.54 -8.96 -37.40
CA ASP A 175 -7.60 -9.38 -38.43
C ASP A 175 -7.06 -8.13 -39.13
N GLY A 176 -5.74 -7.97 -39.13
CA GLY A 176 -5.03 -6.84 -39.69
C GLY A 176 -4.82 -6.99 -41.19
N SER A 177 -5.90 -7.10 -41.96
CA SER A 177 -5.84 -7.24 -43.41
C SER A 177 -6.72 -6.22 -44.15
N GLU A 178 -6.59 -4.93 -43.84
CA GLU A 178 -6.83 -3.85 -44.81
C GLU A 178 -5.93 -2.66 -44.42
N LEU A 179 -4.77 -2.56 -45.07
CA LEU A 179 -4.09 -1.32 -45.52
C LEU A 179 -2.86 -1.70 -46.36
#